data_AF-A0A351SCD1-F1
#
_entry.id   AF-A0A351SCD1-F1
#
_cell.length_a   1.000
_cell.length_b   1.000
_cell.length_c   1.000
_cell.angle_alpha   90.00
_cell.angle_beta   90.00
_cell.angle_gamma   90.00
#
_symmetry.space_group_name_H-M   'P 1'
#
loop_
_entity.id
_entity.type
_entity.pdbx_description
1 polymer ?
#
loop_
_entity_poly.entity_id
_entity_poly.type
_entity_poly.pdbx_seq_one_letter_code
_entity_poly.pdbx_strand_id
1 'polypeptide(L)' 'MAKKKYFGTDGIRGKVGDHPMTAEFVLKLGWAVGKVL' A
#
# COMPACT_ATOMS: atom_id res chain seq x y z
N MET A 1 0.13 15.95 12.45
CA MET A 1 0.89 14.93 11.68
C MET A 1 0.17 14.68 10.36
N ALA A 2 0.84 14.82 9.22
CA ALA A 2 0.19 14.59 7.92
C ALA A 2 -0.15 13.10 7.77
N LYS A 3 -1.42 12.78 7.52
CA LYS A 3 -1.88 11.41 7.31
C LYS A 3 -1.25 10.90 6.01
N LYS A 4 -0.51 9.79 6.05
CA LYS A 4 0.10 9.22 4.84
C LYS A 4 -1.01 8.87 3.84
N LYS A 5 -0.92 9.40 2.62
CA LYS A 5 -1.89 9.17 1.54
C LYS A 5 -1.32 8.14 0.56
N TYR A 6 -1.68 6.87 0.75
CA TYR A 6 -1.23 5.78 -0.13
C TYR A 6 -2.16 5.56 -1.32
N PHE A 7 -3.47 5.75 -1.15
CA PHE A 7 -4.47 5.51 -2.18
C PHE A 7 -4.85 6.81 -2.91
N GLY A 8 -4.64 6.84 -4.22
CA GLY A 8 -5.20 7.81 -5.15
C GLY A 8 -6.38 7.23 -5.93
N THR A 9 -6.75 7.86 -7.05
CA THR A 9 -7.86 7.39 -7.92
C THR A 9 -7.63 5.96 -8.41
N ASP A 10 -6.42 5.65 -8.86
CA ASP A 10 -6.07 4.34 -9.42
C ASP A 10 -5.31 3.47 -8.38
N GLY A 11 -5.60 3.68 -7.09
CA GLY A 11 -4.96 2.95 -6.00
C GLY A 11 -3.56 3.47 -5.65
N ILE A 12 -2.66 2.55 -5.28
CA ILE A 12 -1.30 2.85 -4.85
C ILE A 12 -0.37 2.80 -6.07
N ARG A 13 0.46 3.84 -6.27
CA ARG A 13 1.45 3.89 -7.36
C ARG A 13 2.85 4.19 -6.84
N GLY A 14 3.86 3.74 -7.59
CA GLY A 14 5.27 3.93 -7.28
C GLY A 14 6.14 3.06 -8.18
N LYS A 15 7.45 3.29 -8.15
CA LYS A 15 8.41 2.46 -8.86
C LYS A 15 8.58 1.13 -8.12
N VAL A 16 8.57 0.01 -8.85
CA VAL A 16 8.75 -1.33 -8.27
C VAL A 16 10.08 -1.39 -7.51
N GLY A 17 10.01 -1.89 -6.27
CA GLY A 17 11.18 -1.98 -5.37
C GLY A 17 11.35 -0.77 -4.45
N ASP A 18 10.70 0.36 -4.75
CA ASP A 18 10.68 1.53 -3.87
C ASP A 18 9.37 1.57 -3.08
N HIS A 19 9.41 2.03 -1.82
CA HIS A 19 8.18 2.18 -1.02
C HIS A 19 7.23 3.21 -1.66
N PRO A 20 5.92 2.91 -1.81
CA PRO A 20 5.17 1.76 -1.26
C PRO A 20 5.07 0.52 -2.19
N MET A 21 5.69 0.49 -3.37
CA MET A 21 5.61 -0.61 -4.33
C MET A 21 6.64 -1.72 -4.07
N THR A 22 6.73 -2.19 -2.81
CA THR A 22 7.58 -3.30 -2.40
C THR A 22 6.76 -4.56 -2.11
N ALA A 23 7.34 -5.74 -2.30
CA ALA A 23 6.68 -7.02 -2.01
C ALA A 23 6.23 -7.11 -0.54
N GLU A 24 7.07 -6.68 0.39
CA GLU A 24 6.75 -6.66 1.82
C GLU A 24 5.53 -5.78 2.12
N PHE A 25 5.47 -4.58 1.53
CA PHE A 25 4.36 -3.67 1.74
C PHE A 25 3.05 -4.25 1.20
N VAL A 26 3.07 -4.77 -0.03
CA VAL A 26 1.87 -5.35 -0.66
C VAL A 26 1.39 -6.59 0.09
N LEU A 27 2.31 -7.43 0.60
CA LEU A 27 1.95 -8.60 1.42
C LEU A 27 1.25 -8.20 2.72
N LYS A 28 1.80 -7.21 3.44
CA LYS A 28 1.20 -6.67 4.67
C LYS A 28 -0.15 -6.01 4.38
N LEU A 29 -0.26 -5.30 3.26
CA LEU A 29 -1.51 -4.69 2.81
C LEU A 29 -2.59 -5.74 2.56
N GLY A 30 -2.27 -6.80 1.81
CA GLY A 30 -3.21 -7.89 1.52
C GLY A 30 -3.73 -8.57 2.79
N TRP A 31 -2.85 -8.83 3.76
CA TRP A 31 -3.25 -9.37 5.06
C TRP A 31 -4.15 -8.43 5.85
N ALA A 32 -3.84 -7.12 5.86
CA ALA A 32 -4.69 -6.13 6.52
C ALA A 32 -6.07 -6.04 5.87
N VAL A 33 -6.15 -6.08 4.54
CA VAL A 33 -7.41 -6.09 3.80
C VAL A 33 -8.23 -7.33 4.17
N GLY A 34 -7.61 -8.52 4.15
CA GLY A 34 -8.30 -9.77 4.51
C GLY A 34 -8.75 -9.86 5.97
N LYS A 35 -8.23 -9.01 6.87
CA LYS A 35 -8.69 -8.92 8.26
C LYS A 35 -9.86 -7.97 8.49
N VAL A 36 -10.04 -7.01 7.59
CA VAL A 36 -11.04 -5.93 7.73
C VAL A 36 -12.31 -6.24 6.93
N LEU A 37 -12.20 -7.09 5.92
CA LEU A 37 -13.33 -7.72 5.23
C LEU A 37 -13.95 -8.82 6.10
#